data_AF-A0A453I674-F1
#
_entry.id   AF-A0A453I674-F1
#
_cell.length_a   1.000
_cell.length_b   1.000
_cell.length_c   1.000
_cell.angle_alpha   90.00
_cell.angle_beta   90.00
_cell.angle_gamma   90.00
#
_symmetry.space_group_name_H-M   'P 1'
#
loop_
_entity.id
_entity.type
_entity.pdbx_description
1 polymer ?
#
loop_
_entity_poly.entity_id
_entity_poly.type
_entity_poly.pdbx_seq_one_letter_code
_entity_poly.pdbx_strand_id
1 'polypeptide(L)'
;MAPPFAVAAVSSSSPLFSSSSSRPILRGHPPLGYISVRPRHRSAVASAAATESAGKLLLEVHGLTASVKETGQQILKGVDLTIREGEVHAIMGKNGSGKSTLTKVLVGHPHYEVTGGTILFKGENLIDMEPEERSLAGLFMSFQAPIEIPGVSNYDFLLMAINARREKDGLPALGPLEFYSVVSQKVEALKMEPKILDRNVNEGFSGGERKRNEILQLSVRLL
;
A
#
# COMPACT_ATOMS: atom_id res chain seq x y z
N MET A 1 -7.00 12.25 21.33
CA MET A 1 -5.65 11.74 21.64
C MET A 1 -4.95 11.58 20.29
N ALA A 2 -3.75 12.14 20.09
CA ALA A 2 -3.06 12.01 18.80
C ALA A 2 -2.71 10.54 18.50
N PRO A 3 -2.71 10.11 17.22
CA PRO A 3 -2.35 8.74 16.89
C PRO A 3 -0.91 8.42 17.31
N PRO A 4 -0.60 7.18 17.73
CA PRO A 4 0.73 6.81 18.25
C PRO A 4 1.81 6.69 17.15
N PHE A 5 1.52 7.09 15.92
CA PHE A 5 2.42 7.12 14.77
C PHE A 5 2.20 8.41 13.97
N ALA A 6 3.24 8.82 13.24
CA ALA A 6 3.18 9.95 12.32
C ALA A 6 3.10 9.45 10.87
N VAL A 7 2.41 10.22 10.04
CA VAL A 7 2.41 10.03 8.57
C VAL A 7 3.12 11.23 7.95
N ALA A 8 4.11 10.94 7.11
CA ALA A 8 4.81 11.95 6.33
C ALA A 8 4.58 11.68 4.84
N ALA A 9 4.10 12.70 4.12
CA ALA A 9 4.09 12.66 2.66
C ALA A 9 5.54 12.79 2.17
N VAL A 10 5.93 11.88 1.29
CA VAL A 10 7.22 11.90 0.60
C VAL A 10 6.93 12.18 -0.86
N SER A 11 7.44 13.28 -1.39
CA SER A 11 7.32 13.56 -2.82
C SER A 11 8.07 12.48 -3.61
N SER A 12 7.49 12.01 -4.71
CA SER A 12 8.17 11.13 -5.66
C SER A 12 9.42 11.77 -6.29
N SER A 13 9.56 13.10 -6.20
CA SER A 13 10.76 13.86 -6.58
C SER A 13 11.84 13.94 -5.49
N SER A 14 11.66 13.27 -4.35
CA SER A 14 12.64 13.30 -3.24
C SER A 14 13.95 12.59 -3.63
N PRO A 15 15.13 13.11 -3.27
CA PRO A 15 16.43 12.51 -3.62
C PRO A 15 16.62 11.06 -3.15
N LEU A 16 15.86 10.65 -2.11
CA LEU A 16 15.81 9.30 -1.57
C LEU A 16 15.36 8.23 -2.59
N PHE A 17 14.68 8.62 -3.67
CA PHE A 17 14.21 7.73 -4.74
C PHE A 17 14.92 7.95 -6.09
N SER A 18 15.94 8.82 -6.17
CA SER A 18 16.70 9.01 -7.41
C SER A 18 17.72 7.88 -7.61
N SER A 19 17.71 7.25 -8.78
CA SER A 19 18.56 6.10 -9.12
C SER A 19 20.00 6.49 -9.53
N SER A 20 20.52 7.63 -9.10
CA SER A 20 21.90 8.02 -9.43
C SER A 20 22.88 7.25 -8.54
N SER A 21 23.51 6.23 -9.12
CA SER A 21 24.65 5.51 -8.54
C SER A 21 25.86 6.45 -8.41
N SER A 22 26.00 7.10 -7.28
CA SER A 22 27.25 7.70 -6.83
C SER A 22 27.21 7.76 -5.30
N ARG A 23 27.80 6.76 -4.64
CA ARG A 23 28.01 6.79 -3.19
C ARG A 23 29.03 7.89 -2.87
N PRO A 24 28.70 8.94 -2.11
CA PRO A 24 29.71 9.81 -1.55
C PRO A 24 30.30 9.11 -0.32
N ILE A 25 31.62 9.05 -0.26
CA ILE A 25 32.37 8.64 0.92
C ILE A 25 32.06 9.66 2.05
N LEU A 26 31.47 9.20 3.14
CA LEU A 26 31.23 10.00 4.34
C LEU A 26 32.58 10.35 5.01
N ARG A 27 33.07 11.58 4.82
CA ARG A 27 34.00 12.24 5.74
C ARG A 27 33.33 13.49 6.31
N GLY A 28 33.25 13.54 7.64
CA GLY A 28 32.92 14.74 8.42
C GLY A 28 31.43 14.91 8.72
N HIS A 29 31.05 14.79 9.99
CA HIS A 29 29.78 15.26 10.52
C HIS A 29 29.77 16.79 10.59
N PRO A 30 28.79 17.49 9.99
CA PRO A 30 28.34 18.78 10.48
C PRO A 30 27.17 18.59 11.48
N PRO A 31 26.94 19.54 12.41
CA PRO A 31 26.04 19.33 13.54
C PRO A 31 24.57 19.25 13.12
N LEU A 32 23.80 18.46 13.87
CA LEU A 32 22.35 18.35 13.80
C LEU A 32 21.69 19.74 13.91
N GLY A 33 21.13 20.22 12.80
CA GLY A 33 20.23 21.37 12.79
C GLY A 33 18.94 21.02 13.53
N TYR A 34 18.67 21.73 14.62
CA TYR A 34 17.41 21.67 15.35
C TYR A 34 16.26 22.14 14.44
N ILE A 35 15.28 21.27 14.18
CA ILE A 35 14.00 21.69 13.59
C ILE A 35 13.19 22.35 14.72
N SER A 36 13.02 23.67 14.62
CA SER A 36 12.19 24.48 15.51
C SER A 36 10.71 24.23 15.25
N VAL A 37 10.00 23.69 16.25
CA VAL A 37 8.53 23.71 16.28
C VAL A 37 8.10 24.95 17.04
N ARG A 38 7.57 25.96 16.35
CA ARG A 38 6.89 27.10 16.99
C ARG A 38 5.37 26.87 17.02
N PRO A 39 4.71 26.99 18.16
CA PRO A 39 3.26 27.05 18.21
C PRO A 39 2.81 28.48 17.88
N ARG A 40 1.81 28.64 16.99
CA ARG A 40 1.05 29.90 16.89
C ARG A 40 -0.44 29.63 16.80
N HIS A 41 -1.13 29.96 17.88
CA HIS A 41 -2.50 30.48 17.83
C HIS A 41 -2.47 31.90 17.26
N ARG A 42 -3.15 32.14 16.13
CA ARG A 42 -4.15 33.22 15.91
C ARG A 42 -4.64 33.25 14.46
N SER A 43 -5.88 33.73 14.35
CA SER A 43 -6.86 33.80 13.26
C SER A 43 -6.51 34.63 12.02
N ALA A 44 -7.12 34.23 10.89
CA ALA A 44 -7.41 34.94 9.62
C ALA A 44 -6.17 35.44 8.84
N VAL A 45 -6.01 35.22 7.53
CA VAL A 45 -6.84 35.68 6.39
C VAL A 45 -6.54 34.78 5.17
N ALA A 46 -7.56 34.48 4.37
CA ALA A 46 -7.43 33.73 3.12
C ALA A 46 -6.53 34.49 2.11
N SER A 47 -5.48 33.83 1.65
CA SER A 47 -4.72 34.23 0.46
C SER A 47 -4.79 33.07 -0.54
N ALA A 48 -5.70 33.21 -1.50
CA ALA A 48 -5.79 32.36 -2.67
C ALA A 48 -4.62 32.71 -3.61
N ALA A 49 -3.54 31.93 -3.54
CA ALA A 49 -2.60 31.69 -4.65
C ALA A 49 -1.40 30.84 -4.16
N ALA A 50 -1.58 29.52 -4.19
CA ALA A 50 -0.54 28.51 -4.41
C ALA A 50 -1.19 27.11 -4.40
N THR A 51 -2.06 26.85 -5.37
CA THR A 51 -2.58 25.48 -5.61
C THR A 51 -2.03 25.02 -6.96
N GLU A 52 -0.75 24.67 -6.97
CA GLU A 52 -0.25 23.75 -7.98
C GLU A 52 -0.83 22.37 -7.65
N SER A 53 -1.95 22.07 -8.31
CA SER A 53 -2.64 20.77 -8.44
C SER A 53 -2.31 19.72 -7.38
N ALA A 54 -2.82 19.88 -6.16
CA ALA A 54 -2.92 18.75 -5.24
C ALA A 54 -3.74 17.65 -5.94
N GLY A 55 -3.17 16.46 -6.10
CA GLY A 55 -3.81 15.34 -6.82
C GLY A 55 -5.24 15.05 -6.32
N LYS A 56 -6.04 14.36 -7.15
CA LYS A 56 -7.40 13.95 -6.78
C LYS A 56 -7.35 13.18 -5.45
N LEU A 57 -8.28 13.46 -4.55
CA LEU A 57 -8.39 12.73 -3.29
C LEU A 57 -8.64 11.25 -3.56
N LEU A 58 -7.77 10.37 -3.02
CA LEU A 58 -7.80 8.94 -3.27
C LEU A 58 -8.25 8.15 -2.05
N LEU A 59 -7.66 8.40 -0.88
CA LEU A 59 -8.01 7.77 0.39
C LEU A 59 -8.21 8.85 1.45
N GLU A 60 -9.31 8.76 2.18
CA GLU A 60 -9.61 9.60 3.32
C GLU A 60 -10.00 8.72 4.52
N VAL A 61 -9.30 8.89 5.62
CA VAL A 61 -9.55 8.25 6.90
C VAL A 61 -9.77 9.35 7.91
N HIS A 62 -10.89 9.32 8.61
CA HIS A 62 -11.23 10.33 9.62
C HIS A 62 -11.65 9.68 10.93
N GLY A 63 -10.94 10.01 12.01
CA GLY A 63 -11.23 9.56 13.37
C GLY A 63 -11.26 8.04 13.54
N LEU A 64 -10.53 7.27 12.74
CA LEU A 64 -10.63 5.81 12.69
C LEU A 64 -10.23 5.15 14.02
N THR A 65 -11.13 4.35 14.56
CA THR A 65 -10.87 3.46 15.71
C THR A 65 -11.11 2.01 15.33
N ALA A 66 -10.30 1.10 15.87
CA ALA A 66 -10.40 -0.32 15.58
C ALA A 66 -9.83 -1.16 16.72
N SER A 67 -10.41 -2.34 16.89
CA SER A 67 -10.06 -3.32 17.93
C SER A 67 -9.74 -4.68 17.32
N VAL A 68 -9.01 -5.51 18.07
CA VAL A 68 -8.87 -6.94 17.76
C VAL A 68 -10.19 -7.62 18.10
N LYS A 69 -10.81 -8.33 17.15
CA LYS A 69 -12.14 -8.96 17.36
C LYS A 69 -12.17 -9.93 18.54
N GLU A 70 -11.16 -10.79 18.65
CA GLU A 70 -11.12 -11.85 19.66
C GLU A 70 -10.97 -11.32 21.09
N THR A 71 -10.24 -10.23 21.29
CA THR A 71 -9.91 -9.72 22.63
C THR A 71 -10.63 -8.43 22.99
N GLY A 72 -11.25 -7.75 22.01
CA GLY A 72 -11.79 -6.40 22.17
C GLY A 72 -10.72 -5.31 22.38
N GLN A 73 -9.43 -5.66 22.31
CA GLN A 73 -8.37 -4.70 22.59
C GLN A 73 -8.32 -3.61 21.51
N GLN A 74 -8.59 -2.37 21.91
CA GLN A 74 -8.53 -1.22 21.01
C GLN A 74 -7.08 -0.85 20.66
N ILE A 75 -6.76 -0.91 19.37
CA ILE A 75 -5.43 -0.61 18.84
C ILE A 75 -5.40 0.76 18.15
N LEU A 76 -6.37 1.05 17.29
CA LEU A 76 -6.49 2.36 16.63
C LEU A 76 -7.40 3.26 17.47
N LYS A 77 -6.94 4.49 17.72
CA LYS A 77 -7.52 5.42 18.71
C LYS A 77 -7.78 6.81 18.11
N GLY A 78 -8.42 6.86 16.94
CA GLY A 78 -8.71 8.10 16.22
C GLY A 78 -7.58 8.47 15.27
N VAL A 79 -7.46 7.72 14.17
CA VAL A 79 -6.47 7.96 13.12
C VAL A 79 -7.10 8.81 12.02
N ASP A 80 -6.39 9.87 11.63
CA ASP A 80 -6.69 10.68 10.45
C ASP A 80 -5.58 10.51 9.40
N LEU A 81 -5.97 10.27 8.15
CA LEU A 81 -5.05 10.10 7.03
C LEU A 81 -5.71 10.51 5.73
N THR A 82 -5.04 11.35 4.95
CA THR A 82 -5.46 11.75 3.61
C THR A 82 -4.35 11.43 2.63
N ILE A 83 -4.67 10.69 1.56
CA ILE A 83 -3.75 10.38 0.47
C ILE A 83 -4.40 10.81 -0.84
N ARG A 84 -3.64 11.53 -1.67
CA ARG A 84 -4.05 11.91 -3.02
C ARG A 84 -3.36 11.03 -4.06
N GLU A 85 -3.94 10.97 -5.25
CA GLU A 85 -3.36 10.25 -6.37
C GLU A 85 -1.93 10.75 -6.66
N GLY A 86 -1.00 9.81 -6.88
CA GLY A 86 0.40 10.10 -7.17
C GLY A 86 1.28 10.35 -5.93
N GLU A 87 0.71 10.44 -4.73
CA GLU A 87 1.48 10.64 -3.50
C GLU A 87 2.05 9.32 -2.95
N VAL A 88 3.24 9.41 -2.35
CA VAL A 88 3.84 8.33 -1.57
C VAL A 88 3.89 8.77 -0.12
N HIS A 89 3.33 7.96 0.79
CA HIS A 89 3.28 8.29 2.21
C HIS A 89 4.09 7.28 3.02
N ALA A 90 4.91 7.78 3.94
CA ALA A 90 5.63 6.98 4.91
C ALA A 90 4.91 7.03 6.26
N ILE A 91 4.58 5.87 6.81
CA ILE A 91 3.97 5.73 8.14
C ILE A 91 5.03 5.27 9.13
N MET A 92 5.35 6.08 10.14
CA MET A 92 6.46 5.85 11.06
C MET A 92 6.02 5.93 12.53
N GLY A 93 6.61 5.08 13.37
CA GLY A 93 6.28 5.03 14.80
C GLY A 93 6.88 3.79 15.48
N LYS A 94 6.82 3.74 16.82
CA LYS A 94 7.34 2.62 17.61
C LYS A 94 6.65 1.30 17.29
N ASN A 95 7.28 0.17 17.59
CA ASN A 95 6.61 -1.13 17.51
C ASN A 95 5.38 -1.14 18.42
N GLY A 96 4.29 -1.76 17.95
CA GLY A 96 3.00 -1.77 18.66
C GLY A 96 2.16 -0.50 18.50
N SER A 97 2.62 0.53 17.77
CA SER A 97 1.84 1.75 17.53
C SER A 97 0.66 1.57 16.55
N GLY A 98 0.29 0.34 16.15
CA GLY A 98 -0.86 0.13 15.26
C GLY A 98 -0.63 0.41 13.77
N LYS A 99 0.61 0.64 13.29
CA LYS A 99 0.90 0.83 11.85
C LYS A 99 0.43 -0.35 10.99
N SER A 100 0.84 -1.56 11.38
CA SER A 100 0.41 -2.79 10.69
C SER A 100 -1.07 -3.08 10.91
N THR A 101 -1.67 -2.56 11.99
CA THR A 101 -3.11 -2.67 12.21
C THR A 101 -3.87 -1.75 11.27
N LEU A 102 -3.41 -0.52 11.05
CA LEU A 102 -3.99 0.40 10.07
C LEU A 102 -4.01 -0.24 8.68
N THR A 103 -2.88 -0.78 8.20
CA THR A 103 -2.85 -1.40 6.86
C THR A 103 -3.79 -2.60 6.75
N LYS A 104 -3.87 -3.44 7.80
CA LYS A 104 -4.79 -4.58 7.86
C LYS A 104 -6.26 -4.17 7.92
N VAL A 105 -6.60 -3.11 8.65
CA VAL A 105 -7.96 -2.57 8.72
C VAL A 105 -8.40 -2.00 7.38
N LEU A 106 -7.50 -1.29 6.67
CA LEU A 106 -7.80 -0.74 5.34
C LEU A 106 -8.19 -1.84 4.34
N VAL A 107 -7.50 -2.99 4.36
CA VAL A 107 -7.85 -4.13 3.48
C VAL A 107 -8.90 -5.09 4.03
N GLY A 108 -9.54 -4.77 5.16
CA GLY A 108 -10.64 -5.57 5.69
C GLY A 108 -10.21 -6.87 6.38
N HIS A 109 -8.99 -6.95 6.91
CA HIS A 109 -8.49 -8.17 7.54
C HIS A 109 -9.42 -8.66 8.67
N PRO A 110 -9.87 -9.94 8.66
CA PRO A 110 -10.98 -10.41 9.48
C PRO A 110 -10.75 -10.35 10.99
N HIS A 111 -9.49 -10.38 11.44
CA HIS A 111 -9.11 -10.29 12.86
C HIS A 111 -9.38 -8.92 13.50
N TYR A 112 -9.69 -7.89 12.72
CA TYR A 112 -9.94 -6.54 13.23
C TYR A 112 -11.35 -6.08 12.91
N GLU A 113 -11.90 -5.27 13.80
CA GLU A 113 -13.20 -4.63 13.66
C GLU A 113 -13.03 -3.12 13.78
N VAL A 114 -13.67 -2.39 12.87
CA VAL A 114 -13.76 -0.93 12.93
C VAL A 114 -14.82 -0.57 13.97
N THR A 115 -14.43 0.18 14.99
CA THR A 115 -15.31 0.54 16.11
C THR A 115 -15.80 2.00 16.01
N GLY A 116 -15.35 2.74 15.00
CA GLY A 116 -15.70 4.15 14.80
C GLY A 116 -14.84 4.83 13.74
N GLY A 117 -15.27 6.02 13.33
CA GLY A 117 -14.64 6.80 12.24
C GLY A 117 -15.12 6.36 10.85
N THR A 118 -14.44 6.86 9.82
CA THR A 118 -14.78 6.59 8.41
C THR A 118 -13.55 6.28 7.58
N ILE A 119 -13.73 5.50 6.52
CA ILE A 119 -12.69 5.18 5.53
C ILE A 119 -13.32 5.29 4.14
N LEU A 120 -12.94 6.31 3.37
CA LEU A 120 -13.38 6.52 1.99
C LEU A 120 -12.23 6.26 1.03
N PHE A 121 -12.43 5.41 0.03
CA PHE A 121 -11.50 5.19 -1.07
C PHE A 121 -12.18 5.49 -2.40
N LYS A 122 -11.62 6.43 -3.17
CA LYS A 122 -12.26 6.98 -4.39
C LYS A 122 -13.68 7.50 -4.14
N GLY A 123 -13.98 7.92 -2.91
CA GLY A 123 -15.31 8.38 -2.49
C GLY A 123 -16.25 7.27 -2.00
N GLU A 124 -15.87 6.00 -2.07
CA GLU A 124 -16.68 4.87 -1.61
C GLU A 124 -16.28 4.44 -0.19
N ASN A 125 -17.27 4.13 0.66
CA ASN A 125 -17.03 3.66 2.01
C ASN A 125 -16.45 2.24 2.00
N LEU A 126 -15.27 2.05 2.58
CA LEU A 126 -14.64 0.74 2.66
C LEU A 126 -15.18 -0.14 3.79
N ILE A 127 -15.76 0.44 4.85
CA ILE A 127 -16.07 -0.31 6.09
C ILE A 127 -16.99 -1.49 5.80
N ASP A 128 -17.99 -1.28 4.95
CA ASP A 128 -19.03 -2.26 4.62
C ASP A 128 -18.63 -3.21 3.48
N MET A 129 -17.46 -2.99 2.88
CA MET A 129 -16.95 -3.83 1.78
C MET A 129 -16.20 -5.04 2.33
N GLU A 130 -16.43 -6.20 1.71
CA GLU A 130 -15.64 -7.41 1.92
C GLU A 130 -14.21 -7.24 1.34
N PRO A 131 -13.20 -7.99 1.85
CA PRO A 131 -11.81 -7.84 1.41
C PRO A 131 -11.60 -7.95 -0.11
N GLU A 132 -12.30 -8.87 -0.77
CA GLU A 132 -12.27 -9.03 -2.22
C GLU A 132 -12.84 -7.81 -2.95
N GLU A 133 -13.88 -7.16 -2.43
CA GLU A 133 -14.49 -5.98 -3.04
C GLU A 133 -13.53 -4.79 -2.94
N ARG A 134 -12.86 -4.62 -1.80
CA ARG A 134 -11.81 -3.60 -1.60
C ARG A 134 -10.63 -3.83 -2.53
N SER A 135 -10.19 -5.08 -2.64
CA SER A 135 -9.17 -5.49 -3.62
C SER A 135 -9.65 -5.11 -5.01
N LEU A 136 -10.85 -5.48 -5.41
CA LEU A 136 -11.38 -5.15 -6.72
C LEU A 136 -11.66 -3.63 -6.91
N ALA A 137 -11.81 -2.82 -5.87
CA ALA A 137 -11.95 -1.36 -5.97
C ALA A 137 -10.62 -0.66 -6.30
N GLY A 138 -9.50 -1.26 -5.90
CA GLY A 138 -8.18 -0.70 -6.17
C GLY A 138 -7.13 -0.97 -5.10
N LEU A 139 -7.52 -1.42 -3.91
CA LEU A 139 -6.56 -1.63 -2.82
C LEU A 139 -5.69 -2.85 -3.08
N PHE A 140 -4.41 -2.72 -2.75
CA PHE A 140 -3.46 -3.81 -2.74
C PHE A 140 -2.64 -3.71 -1.46
N MET A 141 -2.49 -4.82 -0.74
CA MET A 141 -1.60 -4.90 0.41
C MET A 141 -0.53 -5.93 0.12
N SER A 142 0.70 -5.51 0.31
CA SER A 142 1.82 -6.42 0.45
C SER A 142 1.97 -6.83 1.92
N PHE A 143 2.14 -8.12 2.15
CA PHE A 143 2.23 -8.73 3.47
C PHE A 143 3.66 -8.70 3.99
N GLN A 144 3.81 -8.62 5.31
CA GLN A 144 5.13 -8.74 5.96
C GLN A 144 5.71 -10.15 5.79
N ALA A 145 4.84 -11.17 5.78
CA ALA A 145 5.19 -12.55 5.51
C ALA A 145 4.17 -13.13 4.51
N PRO A 146 4.51 -13.18 3.21
CA PRO A 146 3.64 -13.77 2.20
C PRO A 146 3.40 -15.25 2.46
N ILE A 147 2.14 -15.67 2.30
CA ILE A 147 1.68 -17.05 2.54
C ILE A 147 2.12 -17.93 1.36
N GLU A 148 2.48 -19.18 1.67
CA GLU A 148 2.77 -20.22 0.68
C GLU A 148 1.48 -20.97 0.33
N ILE A 149 1.24 -21.22 -0.96
CA ILE A 149 0.06 -21.96 -1.44
C ILE A 149 0.53 -23.14 -2.28
N PRO A 150 0.73 -24.32 -1.67
CA PRO A 150 1.12 -25.52 -2.38
C PRO A 150 0.05 -25.95 -3.40
N GLY A 151 0.49 -26.45 -4.55
CA GLY A 151 -0.39 -26.95 -5.62
C GLY A 151 -1.02 -25.88 -6.50
N VAL A 152 -0.74 -24.60 -6.29
CA VAL A 152 -1.22 -23.50 -7.15
C VAL A 152 -0.01 -22.78 -7.75
N SER A 153 0.16 -22.87 -9.06
CA SER A 153 1.25 -22.19 -9.77
C SER A 153 1.07 -20.67 -9.72
N ASN A 154 2.18 -19.91 -9.79
CA ASN A 154 2.08 -18.45 -9.88
C ASN A 154 1.36 -18.03 -11.17
N TYR A 155 1.54 -18.77 -12.27
CA TYR A 155 0.85 -18.50 -13.53
C TYR A 155 -0.67 -18.57 -13.35
N ASP A 156 -1.19 -19.68 -12.82
CA ASP A 156 -2.63 -19.88 -12.65
C ASP A 156 -3.22 -18.87 -11.66
N PHE A 157 -2.51 -18.63 -10.55
CA PHE A 157 -2.93 -17.65 -9.55
C PHE A 157 -3.05 -16.25 -10.15
N LEU A 158 -2.04 -15.79 -10.90
CA LEU A 158 -2.04 -14.47 -11.50
C LEU A 158 -3.09 -14.34 -12.61
N LEU A 159 -3.27 -15.39 -13.43
CA LEU A 159 -4.28 -15.42 -14.49
C LEU A 159 -5.70 -15.33 -13.90
N MET A 160 -5.98 -16.10 -12.84
CA MET A 160 -7.28 -16.03 -12.15
C MET A 160 -7.50 -14.64 -11.54
N ALA A 161 -6.49 -14.07 -10.87
CA ALA A 161 -6.61 -12.77 -10.22
C ALA A 161 -6.85 -11.62 -11.21
N ILE A 162 -6.15 -11.61 -12.35
CA ILE A 162 -6.36 -10.57 -13.37
C ILE A 162 -7.71 -10.73 -14.06
N ASN A 163 -8.16 -11.96 -14.32
CA ASN A 163 -9.45 -12.18 -14.96
C ASN A 163 -10.64 -11.81 -14.05
N ALA A 164 -10.56 -12.07 -12.74
CA ALA A 164 -11.56 -11.59 -11.78
C ALA A 164 -11.67 -10.05 -11.77
N ARG A 165 -10.53 -9.36 -11.95
CA ARG A 165 -10.50 -7.90 -12.07
C ARG A 165 -11.15 -7.43 -13.38
N ARG A 166 -10.77 -8.05 -14.49
CA ARG A 166 -11.27 -7.71 -15.82
C ARG A 166 -12.78 -7.93 -15.92
N GLU A 167 -13.30 -8.98 -15.30
CA GLU A 167 -14.73 -9.23 -15.18
C GLU A 167 -15.46 -8.07 -14.49
N LYS A 168 -14.95 -7.60 -13.33
CA LYS A 168 -15.53 -6.41 -12.66
C LYS A 168 -15.48 -5.16 -13.54
N ASP A 169 -14.40 -4.97 -14.27
CA ASP A 169 -14.21 -3.82 -15.14
C ASP A 169 -14.95 -3.96 -16.50
N GLY A 170 -15.69 -5.06 -16.72
CA GLY A 170 -16.45 -5.31 -17.96
C GLY A 170 -15.58 -5.61 -19.18
N LEU A 171 -14.33 -6.05 -18.95
CA LEU A 171 -13.34 -6.35 -19.98
C LEU A 171 -13.32 -7.87 -20.29
N PRO A 172 -12.98 -8.27 -21.53
CA PRO A 172 -12.87 -9.68 -21.88
C PRO A 172 -11.73 -10.34 -21.09
N ALA A 173 -11.96 -11.56 -20.61
CA ALA A 173 -10.93 -12.36 -19.93
C ALA A 173 -9.74 -12.62 -20.87
N LEU A 174 -8.53 -12.58 -20.31
CA LEU A 174 -7.32 -12.95 -21.03
C LEU A 174 -7.26 -14.47 -21.20
N GLY A 175 -6.97 -14.91 -22.43
CA GLY A 175 -6.63 -16.29 -22.70
C GLY A 175 -5.22 -16.65 -22.23
N PRO A 176 -4.87 -17.94 -22.10
CA PRO A 176 -3.56 -18.37 -21.62
C PRO A 176 -2.37 -17.79 -22.41
N LEU A 177 -2.46 -17.78 -23.74
CA LEU A 177 -1.37 -17.28 -24.60
C LEU A 177 -1.20 -15.76 -24.50
N GLU A 178 -2.31 -15.01 -24.47
CA GLU A 178 -2.29 -13.56 -24.29
C GLU A 178 -1.68 -13.20 -22.93
N PHE A 179 -2.14 -13.89 -21.87
CA PHE A 179 -1.63 -13.65 -20.53
C PHE A 179 -0.14 -14.00 -20.40
N TYR A 180 0.29 -15.10 -21.02
CA TYR A 180 1.71 -15.48 -21.02
C TYR A 180 2.58 -14.38 -21.64
N SER A 181 2.15 -13.81 -22.78
CA SER A 181 2.88 -12.72 -23.44
C SER A 181 3.09 -11.50 -22.54
N VAL A 182 2.07 -11.11 -21.77
CA VAL A 182 2.14 -9.94 -20.88
C VAL A 182 2.86 -10.23 -19.56
N VAL A 183 2.65 -11.40 -18.95
CA VAL A 183 3.27 -11.74 -17.66
C VAL A 183 4.76 -11.97 -17.80
N SER A 184 5.21 -12.57 -18.91
CA SER A 184 6.64 -12.77 -19.19
C SER A 184 7.42 -11.45 -19.24
N GLN A 185 6.84 -10.41 -19.83
CA GLN A 185 7.44 -9.07 -19.85
C GLN A 185 7.58 -8.48 -18.44
N LYS A 186 6.59 -8.71 -17.55
CA LYS A 186 6.65 -8.25 -16.15
C LYS A 186 7.71 -9.02 -15.36
N VAL A 187 7.80 -10.33 -15.55
CA VAL A 187 8.83 -11.19 -14.93
C VAL A 187 10.24 -10.72 -15.32
N GLU A 188 10.46 -10.43 -16.60
CA GLU A 188 11.72 -9.90 -17.12
C GLU A 188 12.05 -8.53 -16.52
N ALA A 189 11.08 -7.60 -16.51
CA ALA A 189 11.25 -6.26 -15.93
C ALA A 189 11.62 -6.29 -14.44
N LEU A 190 11.13 -7.30 -13.71
CA LEU A 190 11.45 -7.54 -12.29
C LEU A 190 12.72 -8.37 -12.08
N LYS A 191 13.43 -8.73 -13.16
CA LYS A 191 14.67 -9.54 -13.14
C LYS A 191 14.47 -10.87 -12.42
N MET A 192 13.35 -11.52 -12.70
CA MET A 192 12.98 -12.82 -12.13
C MET A 192 13.18 -13.91 -13.19
N GLU A 193 13.47 -15.13 -12.75
CA GLU A 193 13.56 -16.27 -13.66
C GLU A 193 12.17 -16.69 -14.16
N PRO A 194 11.97 -16.95 -15.46
CA PRO A 194 10.67 -17.37 -16.02
C PRO A 194 10.04 -18.58 -15.32
N LYS A 195 10.88 -19.50 -14.83
CA LYS A 195 10.46 -20.70 -14.10
C LYS A 195 9.63 -20.40 -12.85
N ILE A 196 9.64 -19.16 -12.34
CA ILE A 196 8.81 -18.77 -11.20
C ILE A 196 7.31 -18.92 -11.49
N LEU A 197 6.91 -18.78 -12.76
CA LEU A 197 5.51 -18.94 -13.19
C LEU A 197 5.00 -20.36 -12.97
N ASP A 198 5.86 -21.36 -13.19
CA ASP A 198 5.52 -22.79 -13.03
C ASP A 198 5.60 -23.25 -11.57
N ARG A 199 6.28 -22.48 -10.70
CA ARG A 199 6.41 -22.82 -9.28
C ARG A 199 5.13 -22.47 -8.54
N ASN A 200 4.87 -23.21 -7.46
CA ASN A 200 3.77 -22.91 -6.55
C ASN A 200 3.96 -21.53 -5.89
N VAL A 201 2.87 -20.86 -5.53
CA VAL A 201 2.89 -19.51 -4.95
C VAL A 201 3.72 -19.51 -3.67
N ASN A 202 4.85 -18.79 -3.70
CA ASN A 202 5.81 -18.58 -2.62
C ASN A 202 6.49 -19.83 -2.03
N GLU A 203 6.20 -21.04 -2.52
CA GLU A 203 6.73 -22.29 -1.98
C GLU A 203 8.23 -22.44 -2.24
N GLY A 204 9.00 -22.56 -1.16
CA GLY A 204 10.47 -22.66 -1.23
C GLY A 204 11.14 -21.38 -1.76
N PHE A 205 10.46 -20.24 -1.70
CA PHE A 205 11.03 -18.96 -2.13
C PHE A 205 11.85 -18.36 -0.99
N SER A 206 13.02 -17.81 -1.31
CA SER A 206 13.77 -16.91 -0.44
C SER A 206 12.96 -15.65 -0.12
N GLY A 207 13.31 -14.93 0.95
CA GLY A 207 12.61 -13.68 1.30
C GLY A 207 12.63 -12.62 0.17
N GLY A 208 13.73 -12.55 -0.59
CA GLY A 208 13.85 -11.66 -1.75
C GLY A 208 12.96 -12.08 -2.93
N GLU A 209 12.85 -13.38 -3.20
CA GLU A 209 11.92 -13.90 -4.22
C GLU A 209 10.46 -13.65 -3.83
N ARG A 210 10.09 -13.87 -2.56
CA ARG A 210 8.73 -13.56 -2.07
C ARG A 210 8.39 -12.10 -2.31
N LYS A 211 9.31 -11.18 -1.96
CA LYS A 211 9.09 -9.75 -2.16
C LYS A 211 8.93 -9.38 -3.62
N ARG A 212 9.77 -9.92 -4.51
CA ARG A 212 9.63 -9.70 -5.96
C ARG A 212 8.33 -10.29 -6.51
N ASN A 213 7.89 -11.44 -5.99
CA ASN A 213 6.62 -12.04 -6.38
C ASN A 213 5.40 -11.18 -5.99
N GLU A 214 5.44 -10.52 -4.83
CA GLU A 214 4.40 -9.54 -4.48
C GLU A 214 4.39 -8.32 -5.43
N ILE A 215 5.56 -7.84 -5.85
CA ILE A 215 5.65 -6.77 -6.85
C ILE A 215 5.17 -7.25 -8.23
N LEU A 216 5.42 -8.52 -8.58
CA LEU A 216 4.86 -9.13 -9.79
C LEU A 216 3.33 -9.12 -9.75
N GLN A 217 2.71 -9.56 -8.65
CA GLN A 217 1.26 -9.50 -8.45
C GLN A 217 0.72 -8.07 -8.61
N LEU A 218 1.38 -7.08 -7.99
CA LEU A 218 1.00 -5.67 -8.14
C LEU A 218 1.12 -5.21 -9.61
N SER A 219 2.18 -5.60 -10.30
CA SER A 219 2.44 -5.16 -11.69
C SER A 219 1.49 -5.78 -12.71
N VAL A 220 1.07 -7.03 -12.49
CA VAL A 220 0.11 -7.76 -13.32
C VAL A 220 -1.29 -7.18 -13.15
N ARG A 221 -1.64 -6.79 -11.93
CA ARG A 221 -2.91 -6.16 -11.61
C ARG A 221 -3.15 -4.82 -12.33
N LEU A 222 -2.09 -4.17 -12.83
CA LEU A 222 -2.17 -2.90 -13.58
C LEU A 222 -2.37 -3.10 -15.10
N LEU A 223 -2.67 -4.32 -15.54
CA LEU A 223 -3.00 -4.68 -16.93
C LEU A 223 -4.50 -4.57 -17.21
#